data_AF-R1ESH0-F1
#
_entry.id   AF-R1ESH0-F1
#
_cell.length_a   1.000
_cell.length_b   1.000
_cell.length_c   1.000
_cell.angle_alpha   90.00
_cell.angle_beta   90.00
_cell.angle_gamma   90.00
#
_symmetry.space_group_name_H-M   'P 1'
#
loop_
_entity.id
_entity.type
_entity.pdbx_description
1 polymer ?
#
loop_
_entity_poly.entity_id
_entity_poly.type
_entity_poly.pdbx_seq_one_letter_code
_entity_poly.pdbx_strand_id
1 'polypeptide(L)'
;MRATAASTAAADASPPPPPPTVLIPGFLSMGDCWSSGELAARDGARAFLPTHPGPLSSHHDRAVEVFYQLVGGTADYGAAHAAECGHARYGRTYGGLYPEWSARRPVDLLGHSIGGVTARVLLDLLRRRAFASHPQTSAAWVRSLAALSSPLNGDPVTFALGACPPPPAAPTARTSSPSSTCA
;
A
#
# COMPACT_ATOMS: atom_id res chain seq x y z
N MET A 1 22.91 -61.27 -7.99
CA MET A 1 22.86 -59.83 -8.34
C MET A 1 21.63 -59.22 -7.69
N ARG A 2 21.83 -58.41 -6.64
CA ARG A 2 20.76 -57.76 -5.87
C ARG A 2 20.19 -56.58 -6.67
N ALA A 3 18.89 -56.58 -6.92
CA ALA A 3 18.18 -55.41 -7.41
C ALA A 3 18.10 -54.37 -6.28
N THR A 4 18.72 -53.20 -6.49
CA THR A 4 18.53 -52.02 -5.64
C THR A 4 17.26 -51.31 -6.08
N ALA A 5 16.19 -51.45 -5.29
CA ALA A 5 15.05 -50.56 -5.38
C ALA A 5 15.42 -49.22 -4.73
N ALA A 6 15.55 -48.17 -5.54
CA ALA A 6 15.63 -46.81 -5.05
C ALA A 6 14.21 -46.37 -4.63
N SER A 7 13.97 -46.36 -3.33
CA SER A 7 12.84 -45.66 -2.71
C SER A 7 13.36 -44.32 -2.23
N THR A 8 12.80 -43.23 -2.75
CA THR A 8 12.63 -42.01 -1.96
C THR A 8 11.33 -41.33 -2.38
N ALA A 9 10.38 -41.41 -1.46
CA ALA A 9 9.11 -40.74 -1.42
C ALA A 9 9.19 -39.27 -1.84
N ALA A 10 8.49 -38.91 -2.92
CA ALA A 10 7.91 -37.59 -3.08
C ALA A 10 6.49 -37.67 -2.51
N ALA A 11 6.35 -37.52 -1.20
CA ALA A 11 5.05 -37.42 -0.55
C ALA A 11 5.09 -36.33 0.52
N ASP A 12 4.10 -35.44 0.42
CA ASP A 12 3.45 -34.75 1.54
C ASP A 12 4.04 -33.43 2.07
N ALA A 13 4.51 -32.54 1.19
CA ALA A 13 4.57 -31.13 1.54
C ALA A 13 3.19 -30.50 1.30
N SER A 14 2.44 -30.20 2.37
CA SER A 14 1.25 -29.34 2.30
C SER A 14 1.55 -28.08 1.46
N PRO A 15 0.59 -27.62 0.64
CA PRO A 15 0.80 -26.42 -0.16
C PRO A 15 1.22 -25.26 0.76
N PRO A 16 2.15 -24.39 0.32
CA PRO A 16 2.60 -23.27 1.13
C PRO A 16 1.39 -22.40 1.51
N PRO A 17 1.37 -21.84 2.73
CA PRO A 17 0.25 -21.03 3.17
C PRO A 17 0.05 -19.84 2.21
N PRO A 18 -1.20 -19.41 2.01
CA PRO A 18 -1.48 -18.25 1.17
C PRO A 18 -0.72 -17.01 1.67
N PRO A 19 -0.37 -16.08 0.76
CA PRO A 19 0.20 -14.80 1.13
C PRO A 19 -0.64 -14.07 2.19
N PRO A 20 -0.04 -13.32 3.12
CA PRO A 20 -0.81 -12.57 4.11
C PRO A 20 -1.58 -11.42 3.44
N THR A 21 -2.74 -11.09 4.02
CA THR A 21 -3.55 -9.94 3.61
C THR A 21 -3.33 -8.79 4.57
N VAL A 22 -2.84 -7.67 4.07
CA VAL A 22 -2.69 -6.42 4.80
C VAL A 22 -4.00 -5.66 4.77
N LEU A 23 -4.53 -5.33 5.94
CA LEU A 23 -5.78 -4.61 6.10
C LEU A 23 -5.48 -3.13 6.34
N ILE A 24 -5.86 -2.28 5.39
CA ILE A 24 -5.58 -0.84 5.41
C ILE A 24 -6.89 -0.09 5.69
N PRO A 25 -7.05 0.47 6.90
CA PRO A 25 -8.32 1.03 7.34
C PRO A 25 -8.65 2.36 6.66
N GLY A 26 -9.88 2.82 6.87
CA GLY A 26 -10.42 4.02 6.25
C GLY A 26 -10.12 5.32 6.97
N PHE A 27 -10.91 6.34 6.62
CA PHE A 27 -11.00 7.61 7.33
C PHE A 27 -11.66 7.37 8.70
N LEU A 28 -11.08 7.93 9.78
CA LEU A 28 -11.56 7.83 11.17
C LEU A 28 -11.70 6.41 11.75
N SER A 29 -11.13 5.40 11.10
CA SER A 29 -11.13 4.03 11.60
C SER A 29 -10.20 3.92 12.82
N MET A 30 -10.78 3.92 14.02
CA MET A 30 -10.09 3.72 15.29
C MET A 30 -10.32 2.30 15.81
N GLY A 31 -9.31 1.68 16.45
CA GLY A 31 -9.41 0.31 16.96
C GLY A 31 -9.43 -0.78 15.88
N ASP A 32 -9.99 -1.95 16.20
CA ASP A 32 -10.14 -3.07 15.26
C ASP A 32 -11.37 -2.91 14.37
N CYS A 33 -11.30 -1.99 13.41
CA CYS A 33 -12.38 -1.73 12.45
C CYS A 33 -12.60 -2.86 11.43
N TRP A 34 -11.75 -3.90 11.45
CA TRP A 34 -11.80 -5.01 10.52
C TRP A 34 -12.37 -6.29 11.13
N SER A 35 -12.63 -6.30 12.44
CA SER A 35 -12.91 -7.52 13.19
C SER A 35 -11.87 -8.61 12.86
N SER A 36 -10.59 -8.25 12.95
CA SER A 36 -9.46 -9.08 12.51
C SER A 36 -9.48 -10.49 13.11
N GLY A 37 -9.95 -10.64 14.36
CA GLY A 37 -10.13 -11.95 15.00
C GLY A 37 -11.22 -12.81 14.33
N GLU A 38 -12.31 -12.21 13.85
CA GLU A 38 -13.35 -12.91 13.11
C GLU A 38 -12.87 -13.31 11.70
N LEU A 39 -12.11 -12.45 11.02
CA LEU A 39 -11.48 -12.78 9.74
C LEU A 39 -10.53 -13.98 9.88
N ALA A 40 -9.69 -13.99 10.91
CA ALA A 40 -8.79 -15.11 11.21
C ALA A 40 -9.55 -16.39 11.56
N ALA A 41 -10.68 -16.28 12.27
CA ALA A 41 -11.53 -17.43 12.58
C ALA A 41 -12.23 -18.02 11.33
N ARG A 42 -12.59 -17.18 10.36
CA ARG A 42 -13.23 -17.60 9.10
C ARG A 42 -12.25 -18.17 8.09
N ASP A 43 -11.02 -17.65 8.05
CA ASP A 43 -9.95 -18.14 7.16
C ASP A 43 -8.64 -18.32 7.95
N GLY A 44 -8.54 -19.44 8.66
CA GLY A 44 -7.38 -19.77 9.48
C GLY A 44 -6.13 -20.17 8.68
N ALA A 45 -6.23 -20.32 7.35
CA ALA A 45 -5.07 -20.58 6.49
C ALA A 45 -4.31 -19.29 6.16
N ARG A 46 -4.97 -18.14 6.23
CA ARG A 46 -4.45 -16.83 5.83
C ARG A 46 -4.18 -15.95 7.03
N ALA A 47 -2.99 -15.35 7.06
CA ALA A 47 -2.69 -14.30 8.04
C ALA A 47 -3.32 -12.96 7.59
N PHE A 48 -4.01 -12.30 8.50
CA PHE A 48 -4.53 -10.94 8.33
C PHE A 48 -3.71 -9.97 9.17
N LEU A 49 -3.16 -8.95 8.53
CA LEU A 49 -2.25 -7.98 9.14
C LEU A 49 -2.94 -6.61 9.23
N PRO A 50 -3.61 -6.29 10.35
CA PRO A 50 -4.22 -4.98 10.54
C PRO A 50 -3.14 -3.90 10.67
N THR A 51 -3.34 -2.79 9.97
CA THR A 51 -2.48 -1.61 10.03
C THR A 51 -3.23 -0.41 10.59
N HIS A 52 -2.50 0.54 11.16
CA HIS A 52 -3.04 1.72 11.84
C HIS A 52 -2.31 3.01 11.40
N PRO A 53 -2.35 3.38 10.11
CA PRO A 53 -1.87 4.67 9.66
C PRO A 53 -2.73 5.82 10.24
N GLY A 54 -2.20 7.03 10.24
CA GLY A 54 -2.86 8.22 10.76
C GLY A 54 -4.23 8.44 10.10
N PRO A 55 -5.31 8.64 10.87
CA PRO A 55 -6.68 8.69 10.33
C PRO A 55 -6.94 9.91 9.45
N LEU A 56 -6.17 10.99 9.65
CA LEU A 56 -6.27 12.26 8.93
C LEU A 56 -4.99 12.61 8.15
N SER A 57 -3.99 11.73 8.15
CA SER A 57 -2.74 11.96 7.42
C SER A 57 -2.97 11.89 5.91
N SER A 58 -2.06 12.50 5.13
CA SER A 58 -2.10 12.45 3.67
C SER A 58 -2.03 11.01 3.16
N HIS A 59 -2.50 10.74 1.93
CA HIS A 59 -2.38 9.39 1.36
C HIS A 59 -0.92 8.93 1.25
N HIS A 60 -0.01 9.86 1.00
CA HIS A 60 1.42 9.63 0.97
C HIS A 60 1.95 9.17 2.34
N ASP A 61 1.69 9.95 3.39
CA ASP A 61 2.16 9.63 4.73
C ASP A 61 1.58 8.32 5.25
N ARG A 62 0.28 8.10 5.01
CA ARG A 62 -0.37 6.84 5.36
C ARG A 62 0.28 5.65 4.65
N ALA A 63 0.65 5.79 3.38
CA ALA A 63 1.33 4.73 2.65
C ALA A 63 2.73 4.45 3.23
N VAL A 64 3.48 5.49 3.61
CA VAL A 64 4.77 5.36 4.29
C VAL A 64 4.60 4.68 5.65
N GLU A 65 3.63 5.09 6.46
CA GLU A 65 3.35 4.48 7.75
C GLU A 65 2.93 3.01 7.63
N VAL A 66 2.11 2.66 6.63
CA VAL A 66 1.75 1.25 6.35
C VAL A 66 2.99 0.45 5.96
N PHE A 67 3.85 1.00 5.10
CA PHE A 67 5.09 0.34 4.70
C PHE A 67 5.95 0.00 5.92
N TYR A 68 6.26 0.99 6.75
CA TYR A 68 7.11 0.80 7.93
C TYR A 68 6.45 -0.01 9.05
N GLN A 69 5.11 -0.03 9.15
CA GLN A 69 4.41 -0.98 10.02
C GLN A 69 4.65 -2.43 9.61
N LEU A 70 4.77 -2.71 8.30
CA LEU A 70 5.04 -4.05 7.80
C LEU A 70 6.51 -4.43 7.92
N VAL A 71 7.42 -3.64 7.31
CA VAL A 71 8.85 -4.00 7.26
C VAL A 71 9.58 -3.73 8.58
N GLY A 72 9.08 -2.80 9.40
CA GLY A 72 9.74 -2.31 10.60
C GLY A 72 10.69 -1.13 10.34
N GLY A 73 11.07 -0.43 11.41
CA GLY A 73 11.93 0.75 11.35
C GLY A 73 11.17 2.08 11.50
N THR A 74 11.88 3.19 11.33
CA THR A 74 11.33 4.54 11.49
C THR A 74 10.73 5.03 10.19
N ALA A 75 9.48 5.52 10.26
CA ALA A 75 8.83 6.14 9.12
C ALA A 75 9.66 7.32 8.59
N ASP A 76 10.15 7.21 7.36
CA ASP A 76 10.81 8.30 6.63
C ASP A 76 9.87 8.76 5.51
N TYR A 77 9.23 9.90 5.71
CA TYR A 77 8.33 10.53 4.73
C TYR A 77 9.08 11.15 3.54
N GLY A 78 10.41 11.16 3.57
CA GLY A 78 11.24 11.74 2.53
C GLY A 78 11.47 13.23 2.74
N ALA A 79 12.72 13.67 2.54
CA ALA A 79 13.13 15.06 2.80
C ALA A 79 12.39 16.08 1.92
N ALA A 80 12.20 15.77 0.64
CA ALA A 80 11.53 16.68 -0.30
C ALA A 80 10.04 16.86 0.07
N HIS A 81 9.33 15.76 0.33
CA HIS A 81 7.92 15.80 0.71
C HIS A 81 7.71 16.53 2.05
N ALA A 82 8.53 16.21 3.05
CA ALA A 82 8.49 16.87 4.36
C ALA A 82 8.71 18.38 4.27
N ALA A 83 9.65 18.82 3.42
CA ALA A 83 9.90 20.24 3.17
C ALA A 83 8.76 20.92 2.41
N GLU A 84 8.20 20.26 1.38
CA GLU A 84 7.07 20.78 0.58
C GLU A 84 5.78 20.90 1.41
N CYS A 85 5.49 19.89 2.23
CA CYS A 85 4.25 19.82 3.02
C CYS A 85 4.40 20.41 4.44
N GLY A 86 5.59 20.86 4.82
CA GLY A 86 5.82 21.57 6.09
C GLY A 86 5.65 20.71 7.34
N HIS A 87 6.08 19.44 7.30
CA HIS A 87 6.05 18.55 8.46
C HIS A 87 7.39 17.84 8.70
N ALA A 88 7.53 17.14 9.82
CA ALA A 88 8.75 16.41 10.14
C ALA A 88 9.00 15.27 9.14
N ARG A 89 10.26 15.09 8.72
CA ARG A 89 10.66 14.00 7.82
C ARG A 89 10.49 12.61 8.44
N TYR A 90 10.77 12.49 9.73
CA TYR A 90 10.73 11.21 10.43
C TYR A 90 9.51 11.12 11.35
N GLY A 91 8.84 9.98 11.31
CA GLY A 91 7.68 9.66 12.13
C GLY A 91 7.98 8.63 13.23
N ARG A 92 6.99 7.78 13.50
CA ARG A 92 7.06 6.71 14.51
C ARG A 92 7.99 5.58 14.06
N THR A 93 8.55 4.86 15.03
CA THR A 93 9.31 3.62 14.81
C THR A 93 8.42 2.41 15.07
N TYR A 94 8.46 1.43 14.18
CA TYR A 94 7.63 0.24 14.21
C TYR A 94 8.49 -1.03 14.33
N GLY A 95 7.94 -2.07 14.97
CA GLY A 95 8.61 -3.36 15.13
C GLY A 95 8.60 -4.26 13.88
N GLY A 96 7.69 -3.99 12.94
CA GLY A 96 7.52 -4.78 11.71
C GLY A 96 6.57 -5.98 11.91
N LEU A 97 5.38 -5.90 11.32
CA LEU A 97 4.39 -6.98 11.33
C LEU A 97 4.75 -8.12 10.37
N TYR A 98 5.53 -7.83 9.32
CA TYR A 98 5.98 -8.79 8.32
C TYR A 98 7.37 -8.39 7.75
N PRO A 99 8.46 -8.50 8.54
CA PRO A 99 9.79 -8.04 8.14
C PRO A 99 10.37 -8.75 6.91
N GLU A 100 9.91 -9.97 6.62
CA GLU A 100 10.30 -10.73 5.43
C GLU A 100 9.62 -10.31 4.12
N TRP A 101 8.75 -9.28 4.17
CA TRP A 101 8.01 -8.79 3.02
C TRP A 101 8.95 -8.48 1.85
N SER A 102 8.70 -9.11 0.70
CA SER A 102 9.55 -8.97 -0.48
C SER A 102 8.83 -9.45 -1.74
N ALA A 103 9.45 -9.30 -2.91
CA ALA A 103 8.93 -9.87 -4.16
C ALA A 103 8.78 -11.40 -4.13
N ARG A 104 9.55 -12.10 -3.27
CA ARG A 104 9.44 -13.56 -3.07
C ARG A 104 8.38 -13.94 -2.04
N ARG A 105 7.99 -12.98 -1.20
CA ARG A 105 6.98 -13.12 -0.15
C ARG A 105 6.02 -11.94 -0.26
N PRO A 106 5.25 -11.87 -1.36
CA PRO A 106 4.37 -10.73 -1.61
C PRO A 106 3.18 -10.75 -0.65
N VAL A 107 2.47 -9.63 -0.57
CA VAL A 107 1.24 -9.51 0.21
C VAL A 107 0.04 -9.17 -0.67
N ASP A 108 -1.15 -9.43 -0.15
CA ASP A 108 -2.39 -8.88 -0.69
C ASP A 108 -2.77 -7.62 0.07
N LEU A 109 -3.08 -6.54 -0.64
CA LEU A 109 -3.55 -5.30 -0.03
C LEU A 109 -5.08 -5.24 -0.07
N LEU A 110 -5.72 -5.09 1.08
CA LEU A 110 -7.15 -4.84 1.19
C LEU A 110 -7.37 -3.48 1.85
N GLY A 111 -7.83 -2.50 1.07
CA GLY A 111 -8.07 -1.16 1.56
C GLY A 111 -9.56 -0.86 1.66
N HIS A 112 -10.05 -0.44 2.82
CA HIS A 112 -11.41 0.05 3.01
C HIS A 112 -11.44 1.59 2.96
N SER A 113 -12.43 2.18 2.28
CA SER A 113 -12.59 3.63 2.18
C SER A 113 -11.29 4.29 1.70
N ILE A 114 -10.77 5.31 2.39
CA ILE A 114 -9.50 5.98 2.05
C ILE A 114 -8.28 5.02 2.06
N GLY A 115 -8.42 3.86 2.70
CA GLY A 115 -7.43 2.80 2.72
C GLY A 115 -7.16 2.21 1.33
N GLY A 116 -8.15 2.16 0.43
CA GLY A 116 -7.92 1.71 -0.95
C GLY A 116 -7.10 2.70 -1.77
N VAL A 117 -7.28 4.01 -1.53
CA VAL A 117 -6.42 5.05 -2.11
C VAL A 117 -5.00 4.94 -1.56
N THR A 118 -4.87 4.75 -0.24
CA THR A 118 -3.59 4.52 0.44
C THR A 118 -2.85 3.31 -0.14
N ALA A 119 -3.56 2.20 -0.38
CA ALA A 119 -2.99 0.99 -0.99
C ALA A 119 -2.43 1.26 -2.41
N ARG A 120 -3.13 2.07 -3.22
CA ARG A 120 -2.67 2.45 -4.57
C ARG A 120 -1.42 3.31 -4.52
N VAL A 121 -1.37 4.26 -3.58
CA VAL A 121 -0.19 5.12 -3.38
C VAL A 121 1.00 4.28 -2.90
N LEU A 122 0.79 3.37 -1.96
CA LEU A 122 1.84 2.43 -1.51
C LEU A 122 2.40 1.61 -2.68
N LEU A 123 1.54 1.05 -3.53
CA LEU A 123 1.97 0.32 -4.72
C LEU A 123 2.82 1.18 -5.67
N ASP A 124 2.45 2.45 -5.88
CA ASP A 124 3.24 3.36 -6.72
C ASP A 124 4.60 3.70 -6.07
N LEU A 125 4.64 3.94 -4.75
CA LEU A 125 5.90 4.18 -4.02
C LEU A 125 6.84 2.98 -4.10
N LEU A 126 6.32 1.75 -3.95
CA LEU A 126 7.08 0.52 -4.13
C LEU A 126 7.60 0.37 -5.56
N ARG A 127 6.76 0.65 -6.57
CA ARG A 127 7.13 0.59 -7.99
C ARG A 127 8.25 1.57 -8.33
N ARG A 128 8.23 2.76 -7.73
CA ARG A 128 9.23 3.82 -7.94
C ARG A 128 10.47 3.71 -7.07
N ARG A 129 10.53 2.73 -6.17
CA ARG A 129 11.62 2.57 -5.19
C ARG A 129 11.82 3.82 -4.33
N ALA A 130 10.71 4.41 -3.87
CA ALA A 130 10.74 5.66 -3.11
C ALA A 130 11.35 5.51 -1.70
N PHE A 131 11.46 4.29 -1.19
CA PHE A 131 12.00 4.01 0.13
C PHE A 131 13.52 3.87 0.09
N ALA A 132 14.25 4.92 0.44
CA ALA A 132 15.73 4.94 0.40
C ALA A 132 16.39 3.82 1.23
N SER A 133 15.76 3.44 2.35
CA SER A 133 16.18 2.33 3.20
C SER A 133 15.97 0.94 2.56
N HIS A 134 15.13 0.85 1.52
CA HIS A 134 14.72 -0.40 0.85
C HIS A 134 14.74 -0.23 -0.69
N PRO A 135 15.93 -0.06 -1.30
CA PRO A 135 16.07 0.19 -2.74
C PRO A 135 15.61 -0.98 -3.62
N GLN A 136 15.47 -2.18 -3.06
CA GLN A 136 15.00 -3.40 -3.72
C GLN A 136 13.47 -3.47 -3.91
N THR A 137 12.74 -2.46 -3.43
CA THR A 137 11.27 -2.41 -3.56
C THR A 137 10.83 -2.44 -5.03
N SER A 138 9.68 -3.04 -5.28
CA SER A 138 9.08 -3.12 -6.62
C SER A 138 7.61 -3.46 -6.54
N ALA A 139 6.88 -3.32 -7.65
CA ALA A 139 5.47 -3.70 -7.72
C ALA A 139 5.21 -5.18 -7.38
N ALA A 140 6.21 -6.06 -7.60
CA ALA A 140 6.11 -7.48 -7.29
C ALA A 140 6.00 -7.80 -5.79
N TRP A 141 6.19 -6.81 -4.91
CA TRP A 141 5.95 -6.95 -3.47
C TRP A 141 4.45 -7.05 -3.14
N VAL A 142 3.59 -6.64 -4.07
CA VAL A 142 2.13 -6.72 -3.94
C VAL A 142 1.62 -7.70 -4.97
N ARG A 143 0.97 -8.78 -4.51
CA ARG A 143 0.36 -9.79 -5.38
C ARG A 143 -0.99 -9.33 -5.91
N SER A 144 -1.82 -8.77 -5.03
CA SER A 144 -3.13 -8.24 -5.39
C SER A 144 -3.49 -7.02 -4.55
N LEU A 145 -4.38 -6.18 -5.09
CA LEU A 145 -4.93 -5.01 -4.41
C LEU A 145 -6.45 -5.00 -4.62
N ALA A 146 -7.19 -5.00 -3.52
CA ALA A 146 -8.64 -4.83 -3.51
C ALA A 146 -9.01 -3.55 -2.73
N ALA A 147 -9.90 -2.76 -3.32
CA ALA A 147 -10.41 -1.53 -2.75
C ALA A 147 -11.91 -1.69 -2.45
N LEU A 148 -12.28 -1.60 -1.16
CA LEU A 148 -13.66 -1.72 -0.69
C LEU A 148 -14.21 -0.33 -0.39
N SER A 149 -15.27 0.07 -1.09
CA SER A 149 -15.95 1.37 -0.90
C SER A 149 -14.98 2.56 -0.90
N SER A 150 -13.94 2.51 -1.73
CA SER A 150 -12.88 3.51 -1.73
C SER A 150 -13.19 4.67 -2.67
N PRO A 151 -12.99 5.93 -2.25
CA PRO A 151 -13.23 7.11 -3.08
C PRO A 151 -12.09 7.31 -4.09
N LEU A 152 -11.96 6.38 -5.04
CA LEU A 152 -10.84 6.35 -6.00
C LEU A 152 -10.80 7.57 -6.94
N ASN A 153 -11.94 8.26 -7.08
CA ASN A 153 -12.08 9.50 -7.86
C ASN A 153 -12.52 10.68 -6.97
N GLY A 154 -12.27 10.61 -5.66
CA GLY A 154 -12.78 11.57 -4.68
C GLY A 154 -14.21 11.28 -4.22
N ASP A 155 -14.67 12.10 -3.27
CA ASP A 155 -16.01 12.01 -2.68
C ASP A 155 -16.53 13.42 -2.37
N PRO A 156 -17.76 13.78 -2.78
CA PRO A 156 -18.33 15.10 -2.51
C PRO A 156 -18.50 15.42 -1.02
N VAL A 157 -18.45 14.42 -0.13
CA VAL A 157 -18.43 14.62 1.33
C VAL A 157 -17.30 15.55 1.76
N THR A 158 -16.20 15.60 1.00
CA THR A 158 -15.09 16.52 1.27
C THR A 158 -15.53 17.98 1.23
N PHE A 159 -16.46 18.36 0.34
CA PHE A 159 -17.02 19.73 0.30
C PHE A 159 -17.88 20.02 1.51
N ALA A 160 -18.67 19.04 1.96
CA ALA A 160 -19.44 19.17 3.20
C ALA A 160 -18.53 19.31 4.43
N LEU A 161 -17.32 18.73 4.38
CA LEU A 161 -16.28 18.85 5.40
C LEU A 161 -15.39 20.09 5.22
N GLY A 162 -15.73 21.01 4.31
CA GLY A 162 -15.06 22.30 4.17
C GLY A 162 -13.91 22.35 3.15
N ALA A 163 -13.73 21.31 2.33
CA ALA A 163 -12.82 21.40 1.20
C ALA A 163 -13.33 22.45 0.20
N CYS A 164 -12.47 23.38 -0.20
CA CYS A 164 -12.76 24.34 -1.26
C CYS A 164 -12.13 23.83 -2.57
N PRO A 165 -12.89 23.64 -3.66
CA PRO A 165 -12.30 23.28 -4.93
C PRO A 165 -11.32 24.39 -5.37
N PRO A 166 -10.18 24.04 -6.00
CA PRO A 166 -9.32 25.06 -6.57
C PRO A 166 -10.12 25.88 -7.59
N PRO A 167 -9.84 27.19 -7.74
CA PRO A 167 -10.48 27.98 -8.78
C PRO A 167 -10.24 27.30 -10.14
N PRO A 168 -11.23 27.32 -11.06
CA PRO A 168 -11.07 26.70 -12.36
C PRO A 168 -9.80 27.23 -13.03
N ALA A 169 -8.95 26.32 -13.51
CA ALA A 169 -7.76 26.71 -14.26
C ALA A 169 -8.20 27.60 -15.42
N ALA A 170 -7.59 28.80 -15.53
CA ALA A 170 -7.82 29.66 -16.68
C ALA A 170 -7.59 28.84 -17.95
N PRO A 171 -8.48 28.93 -18.97
CA PRO A 171 -8.31 28.17 -20.19
C PRO A 171 -6.93 28.46 -20.76
N THR A 172 -6.07 27.44 -20.81
CA THR A 172 -4.80 27.54 -21.51
C THR A 172 -5.12 27.72 -22.98
N ALA A 173 -4.98 28.95 -23.47
CA ALA A 173 -5.06 29.23 -24.89
C ALA A 173 -3.99 28.38 -25.58
N ARG A 174 -4.43 27.32 -26.26
CA ARG A 174 -3.56 26.59 -27.19
C ARG A 174 -3.15 27.60 -28.26
N THR A 175 -1.92 28.07 -28.20
CA THR A 175 -1.30 28.76 -29.32
C THR A 175 -1.14 27.74 -30.44
N SER A 176 -2.08 27.75 -31.38
CA SER A 176 -1.90 27.11 -32.67
C SER A 176 -0.70 27.78 -33.34
N SER A 177 0.48 27.15 -33.26
CA SER A 177 1.60 27.55 -34.10
C SER A 177 1.24 27.17 -35.54
N PRO A 178 1.29 28.09 -36.53
CA PRO A 178 1.06 27.71 -37.91
C PRO A 178 2.22 26.81 -38.35
N SER A 179 1.92 25.55 -38.62
CA SER A 179 2.85 24.64 -39.29
C SER A 179 3.16 25.22 -40.67
N SER A 180 4.42 25.64 -40.87
CA SER A 180 4.92 26.02 -42.20
C SER A 180 4.84 24.81 -43.12
N THR A 181 4.11 24.99 -44.22
CA THR A 181 3.88 24.01 -45.27
C THR A 181 5.18 23.70 -45.99
N CYS A 182 5.41 22.42 -46.26
CA CYS A 182 6.50 21.95 -47.13
C CYS A 182 6.40 22.59 -48.52
N ALA A 183 7.55 22.95 -49.08
CA ALA A 183 7.80 23.07 -50.52
C ALA A 183 9.03 22.21 -50.84
#